data_AF-A0A2S7QP06-F1
#
_entry.id   AF-A0A2S7QP06-F1
#
_cell.length_a   1.000
_cell.length_b   1.000
_cell.length_c   1.000
_cell.angle_alpha   90.00
_cell.angle_beta   90.00
_cell.angle_gamma   90.00
#
_symmetry.space_group_name_H-M   'P 1'
#
loop_
_entity.id
_entity.type
_entity.pdbx_description
1 polymer ?
#
loop_
_entity_poly.entity_id
_entity_poly.type
_entity_poly.pdbx_seq_one_letter_code
_entity_poly.pdbx_strand_id
1 'polypeptide(L)'
;MSPSFSRLIRFLTPSGSTHYGDAILPSGETDISKATHAHVITGDIFGSHTVTDQVREIRLLLAPLAIEDVKSVRCLGLNYEQHAKEVGGCFVFGDGESGREGDGWLGLVDKMLID
;
A
#
# COMPACT_ATOMS: atom_id res chain seq x y z
N MET A 1 -18.36 18.98 5.22
CA MET A 1 -17.54 17.78 4.91
C MET A 1 -17.51 16.92 6.16
N SER A 2 -17.80 15.62 6.04
CA SER A 2 -17.32 14.66 7.06
C SER A 2 -15.79 14.69 7.04
N PRO A 3 -15.11 14.64 8.20
CA PRO A 3 -13.65 14.63 8.22
C PRO A 3 -13.14 13.41 7.46
N SER A 4 -12.23 13.64 6.50
CA SER A 4 -11.46 12.58 5.86
C SER A 4 -10.46 12.01 6.86
N PHE A 5 -10.30 10.69 6.91
CA PHE A 5 -9.25 10.06 7.71
C PHE A 5 -7.86 10.44 7.19
N SER A 6 -6.88 10.50 8.09
CA SER A 6 -5.48 10.76 7.71
C SER A 6 -4.67 9.48 7.56
N ARG A 7 -4.93 8.47 8.39
CA ARG A 7 -4.20 7.20 8.44
C ARG A 7 -5.18 6.05 8.59
N LEU A 8 -5.67 5.55 7.46
CA LEU A 8 -6.56 4.39 7.44
C LEU A 8 -5.85 3.16 7.99
N ILE A 9 -6.45 2.55 8.99
CA ILE A 9 -6.05 1.24 9.51
C ILE A 9 -7.25 0.31 9.59
N ARG A 10 -6.98 -0.99 9.55
CA ARG A 10 -7.92 -2.04 9.90
C ARG A 10 -7.37 -2.80 11.10
N PHE A 11 -8.18 -3.00 12.12
CA PHE A 11 -7.69 -3.54 13.39
C PHE A 11 -8.73 -4.38 14.13
N LEU A 12 -8.24 -5.27 15.00
CA LEU A 12 -9.03 -5.99 15.99
C LEU A 12 -9.05 -5.21 17.30
N THR A 13 -10.20 -5.19 17.94
CA THR A 13 -10.35 -4.72 19.32
C THR A 13 -10.07 -5.85 20.32
N PRO A 14 -9.89 -5.55 21.61
CA PRO A 14 -9.83 -6.57 22.66
C PRO A 14 -11.04 -7.51 22.68
N SER A 15 -12.23 -7.03 22.27
CA SER A 15 -13.45 -7.85 22.14
C SER A 15 -13.44 -8.81 20.94
N GLY A 16 -12.42 -8.75 20.08
CA GLY A 16 -12.29 -9.59 18.89
C GLY A 16 -13.07 -9.05 17.67
N SER A 17 -13.60 -7.83 17.75
CA SER A 17 -14.33 -7.20 16.65
C SER A 17 -13.37 -6.47 15.71
N THR A 18 -13.60 -6.58 14.40
CA THR A 18 -12.80 -5.90 13.38
C THR A 18 -13.42 -4.56 13.01
N HIS A 19 -12.60 -3.52 12.92
CA HIS A 19 -13.02 -2.18 12.53
C HIS A 19 -12.03 -1.53 11.56
N TYR A 20 -12.53 -0.61 10.75
CA TYR A 20 -11.71 0.42 10.13
C TYR A 20 -11.60 1.63 11.07
N GLY A 21 -10.47 2.33 11.01
CA GLY A 21 -10.28 3.54 11.80
C GLY A 21 -9.23 4.48 11.28
N ASP A 22 -9.23 5.70 11.83
CA ASP A 22 -8.18 6.69 11.67
C ASP A 22 -7.23 6.62 12.87
N ALA A 23 -5.97 6.25 12.61
CA ALA A 23 -5.00 5.97 13.65
C ALA A 23 -4.58 7.23 14.42
N ILE A 24 -4.68 7.16 15.75
CA ILE A 24 -4.20 8.22 16.65
C ILE A 24 -2.75 7.88 17.02
N LEU A 25 -1.80 8.66 16.51
CA LEU A 25 -0.39 8.52 16.87
C LEU A 25 0.02 9.47 18.01
N PRO A 26 0.96 9.03 18.87
CA PRO A 26 1.65 9.93 19.78
C PRO A 26 2.29 11.11 19.05
N SER A 27 2.47 12.23 19.76
CA SER A 27 3.10 13.42 19.19
C SER A 27 4.52 13.11 18.72
N GLY A 28 4.85 13.56 17.50
CA GLY A 28 6.15 13.34 16.87
C GLY A 28 6.35 11.96 16.25
N GLU A 29 5.36 11.06 16.33
CA GLU A 29 5.44 9.72 15.76
C GLU A 29 4.86 9.64 14.34
N THR A 30 5.51 8.85 13.50
CA THR A 30 5.07 8.57 12.11
C THR A 30 4.83 7.09 11.87
N ASP A 31 5.41 6.23 12.71
CA ASP A 31 5.23 4.78 12.64
C ASP A 31 3.83 4.38 13.14
N ILE A 32 3.02 3.88 12.20
CA ILE A 32 1.65 3.41 12.44
C ILE A 32 1.63 2.25 13.45
N SER A 33 2.69 1.45 13.55
CA SER A 33 2.74 0.32 14.47
C SER A 33 2.66 0.75 15.95
N LYS A 34 2.91 2.03 16.24
CA LYS A 34 2.82 2.60 17.59
C LYS A 34 1.43 3.14 17.94
N ALA A 35 0.47 3.06 17.02
CA ALA A 35 -0.91 3.43 17.30
C ALA A 35 -1.54 2.43 18.30
N THR A 36 -2.04 2.93 19.42
CA THR A 36 -2.78 2.12 20.40
C THR A 36 -4.28 2.33 20.34
N HIS A 37 -4.73 3.42 19.69
CA HIS A 37 -6.12 3.81 19.58
C HIS A 37 -6.43 4.37 18.18
N ALA A 38 -7.68 4.27 17.78
CA ALA A 38 -8.17 4.87 16.54
C ALA A 38 -9.60 5.35 16.68
N HIS A 39 -9.92 6.42 15.94
CA HIS A 39 -11.30 6.83 15.68
C HIS A 39 -11.95 5.84 14.74
N VAL A 40 -13.09 5.27 15.11
CA VAL A 40 -13.80 4.29 14.28
C VAL A 40 -14.35 4.97 13.04
N ILE A 41 -14.17 4.32 11.89
CA ILE A 41 -14.76 4.73 10.61
C ILE A 41 -15.98 3.85 10.33
N THR A 42 -17.09 4.47 9.92
CA THR A 42 -18.30 3.78 9.47
C THR A 42 -18.64 4.15 8.03
N GLY A 43 -19.32 3.25 7.33
CA GLY A 43 -19.65 3.38 5.91
C GLY A 43 -18.63 2.71 4.99
N ASP A 44 -18.61 3.14 3.72
CA ASP A 44 -17.72 2.61 2.69
C ASP A 44 -16.44 3.45 2.61
N ILE A 45 -15.29 2.84 2.91
CA ILE A 45 -13.97 3.49 2.93
C ILE A 45 -13.52 4.00 1.55
N PHE A 46 -14.07 3.47 0.46
CA PHE A 46 -13.82 3.95 -0.92
C PHE A 46 -14.89 4.94 -1.39
N GLY A 47 -15.99 5.03 -0.66
CA GLY A 47 -17.15 5.87 -0.96
C GLY A 47 -17.51 6.78 0.20
N SER A 48 -18.81 6.80 0.54
CA SER A 48 -19.32 7.63 1.62
C SER A 48 -19.01 7.00 2.97
N HIS A 49 -18.14 7.65 3.74
CA HIS A 49 -17.77 7.25 5.10
C HIS A 49 -17.81 8.43 6.07
N THR A 50 -17.75 8.09 7.36
CA THR A 50 -17.65 9.05 8.46
C THR A 50 -16.61 8.57 9.46
N VAL A 51 -15.59 9.41 9.71
CA VAL A 51 -14.73 9.26 10.89
C VAL A 51 -15.53 9.71 12.10
N THR A 52 -15.74 8.81 13.06
CA THR A 52 -16.57 9.06 14.24
C THR A 52 -15.72 9.52 15.43
N ASP A 53 -16.34 10.17 16.40
CA ASP A 53 -15.68 10.49 17.69
C ASP A 53 -15.48 9.25 18.57
N GLN A 54 -15.96 8.07 18.14
CA GLN A 54 -15.80 6.84 18.89
C GLN A 54 -14.35 6.35 18.77
N VAL A 55 -13.62 6.41 19.88
CA VAL A 55 -12.27 5.87 19.98
C VAL A 55 -12.31 4.42 20.45
N ARG A 56 -11.54 3.54 19.81
CA ARG A 56 -11.37 2.14 20.21
C ARG A 56 -9.90 1.78 20.35
N GLU A 57 -9.62 0.90 21.31
CA GLU A 57 -8.30 0.32 21.52
C GLU A 57 -7.95 -0.67 20.41
N ILE A 58 -6.71 -0.59 19.93
CA ILE A 58 -6.13 -1.48 18.94
C ILE A 58 -5.45 -2.63 19.67
N ARG A 59 -6.02 -3.83 19.55
CA ARG A 59 -5.36 -5.06 20.00
C ARG A 59 -4.35 -5.55 18.97
N LEU A 60 -4.74 -5.53 17.69
CA LEU A 60 -3.92 -6.03 16.60
C LEU A 60 -4.22 -5.24 15.32
N LEU A 61 -3.17 -4.72 14.68
CA LEU A 61 -3.26 -4.18 13.34
C LEU A 61 -3.34 -5.32 12.32
N LEU A 62 -4.28 -5.22 11.40
CA LEU A 62 -4.48 -6.14 10.29
C LEU A 62 -3.94 -5.53 9.00
N ALA A 63 -3.95 -6.32 7.91
CA ALA A 63 -3.81 -5.77 6.57
C ALA A 63 -4.83 -4.62 6.39
N PRO A 64 -4.41 -3.47 5.81
CA PRO A 64 -5.18 -2.24 5.84
C PRO A 64 -6.49 -2.31 5.07
N LEU A 65 -6.61 -3.27 4.15
CA LEU A 65 -7.84 -3.57 3.41
C LEU A 65 -8.30 -4.99 3.72
N ALA A 66 -9.61 -5.21 3.68
CA ALA A 66 -10.17 -6.54 3.75
C ALA A 66 -9.90 -7.30 2.45
N ILE A 67 -9.87 -8.64 2.52
CA ILE A 67 -9.50 -9.47 1.36
C ILE A 67 -10.52 -9.32 0.23
N GLU A 68 -11.79 -9.19 0.60
CA GLU A 68 -12.94 -8.96 -0.27
C GLU A 68 -12.84 -7.64 -1.07
N ASP A 69 -12.11 -6.66 -0.55
CA ASP A 69 -11.88 -5.37 -1.20
C ASP A 69 -10.68 -5.39 -2.17
N VAL A 70 -9.82 -6.43 -2.07
CA VAL A 70 -8.60 -6.57 -2.86
C VAL A 70 -8.79 -7.60 -3.97
N LYS A 71 -9.13 -7.12 -5.17
CA LYS A 71 -9.37 -7.98 -6.35
C LYS A 71 -8.10 -8.64 -6.89
N SER A 72 -6.97 -7.92 -6.89
CA SER A 72 -5.69 -8.41 -7.39
C SER A 72 -4.54 -7.63 -6.78
N VAL A 73 -3.40 -8.28 -6.56
CA VAL A 73 -2.15 -7.63 -6.18
C VAL A 73 -1.23 -7.66 -7.39
N ARG A 74 -0.90 -6.48 -7.95
CA ARG A 74 0.02 -6.33 -9.08
C ARG A 74 1.35 -5.81 -8.55
N CYS A 75 2.44 -6.48 -8.90
CA CYS A 75 3.78 -6.17 -8.42
C CYS A 75 4.72 -5.88 -9.60
N LEU A 76 5.59 -4.87 -9.44
CA LEU A 76 6.67 -4.57 -10.38
C LEU A 76 7.98 -5.14 -9.84
N GLY A 77 8.48 -6.20 -10.48
CA GLY A 77 9.80 -6.75 -10.20
C GLY A 77 10.90 -5.83 -10.75
N LEU A 78 12.07 -5.85 -10.11
CA LEU A 78 13.26 -5.13 -10.57
C LEU A 78 13.10 -3.60 -10.67
N ASN A 79 12.21 -3.01 -9.86
CA ASN A 79 11.94 -1.55 -9.85
C ASN A 79 13.07 -0.69 -9.25
N TYR A 80 14.15 -1.30 -8.78
CA TYR A 80 15.33 -0.63 -8.24
C TYR A 80 16.59 -1.25 -8.83
N GLU A 81 17.44 -0.43 -9.46
CA GLU A 81 18.61 -0.88 -10.20
C GLU A 81 19.57 -1.73 -9.34
N GLN A 82 19.89 -1.28 -8.13
CA GLN A 82 20.79 -2.02 -7.24
C GLN A 82 20.20 -3.38 -6.87
N HIS A 83 18.92 -3.41 -6.49
CA HIS A 83 18.24 -4.66 -6.18
C HIS A 83 18.19 -5.60 -7.39
N ALA A 84 18.00 -5.05 -8.59
CA ALA A 84 18.06 -5.83 -9.81
C ALA A 84 19.43 -6.47 -10.03
N LYS A 85 20.53 -5.74 -9.80
CA LYS A 85 21.89 -6.29 -9.90
C LYS A 85 22.13 -7.39 -8.86
N GLU A 86 21.67 -7.21 -7.63
CA GLU A 86 21.81 -8.19 -6.53
C GLU A 86 21.10 -9.51 -6.84
N VAL A 87 19.90 -9.45 -7.42
CA VAL A 87 19.10 -10.66 -7.73
C VAL A 87 19.46 -11.29 -9.09
N GLY A 88 20.55 -10.86 -9.73
CA GLY A 88 21.01 -11.38 -11.02
C GLY A 88 20.18 -10.90 -12.21
N GLY A 89 19.40 -9.83 -12.06
CA GLY A 89 18.72 -9.15 -13.15
C GLY A 89 19.73 -8.59 -14.14
N CYS A 90 19.79 -9.17 -15.34
CA CYS A 90 20.62 -8.65 -16.42
C CYS A 90 19.94 -7.40 -17.01
N PHE A 91 20.31 -6.23 -16.51
CA PHE A 91 20.04 -4.98 -17.21
C PHE A 91 21.16 -4.75 -18.22
N VAL A 92 20.85 -4.95 -19.50
CA VAL A 92 21.63 -4.36 -20.59
C VAL A 92 21.26 -2.88 -20.65
N PHE A 93 22.00 -2.06 -19.89
CA PHE A 93 22.04 -0.63 -20.19
C PHE A 93 22.71 -0.50 -21.55
N GLY A 94 21.95 -0.05 -22.55
CA GLY A 94 22.50 0.32 -23.83
C GLY A 94 23.40 1.53 -23.61
N ASP A 95 24.69 1.29 -23.37
CA ASP A 95 25.71 2.28 -23.64
C ASP A 95 25.58 2.59 -25.12
N GLY A 96 25.17 3.82 -25.43
CA GLY A 96 25.08 4.28 -26.79
C GLY A 96 26.47 4.25 -27.41
N GLU A 97 26.78 3.18 -28.14
CA GLU A 97 27.46 3.22 -29.44
C GLU A 97 27.42 1.87 -30.17
N SER A 98 26.70 1.90 -31.29
CA SER A 98 26.66 1.04 -32.47
C SER A 98 27.23 -0.40 -32.45
N GLY A 99 26.32 -1.37 -32.66
CA GLY A 99 26.46 -2.32 -33.76
C GLY A 99 26.53 -3.81 -33.44
N ARG A 100 25.37 -4.49 -33.40
CA ARG A 100 24.96 -5.61 -34.31
C ARG A 100 23.75 -6.36 -33.72
N GLU A 101 22.73 -6.51 -34.57
CA GLU A 101 21.67 -7.53 -34.62
C GLU A 101 21.31 -8.32 -33.35
N GLY A 102 20.07 -8.14 -32.87
CA GLY A 102 19.50 -8.85 -31.73
C GLY A 102 18.11 -8.33 -31.35
N ASP A 103 17.15 -8.71 -32.17
CA ASP A 103 15.70 -8.62 -32.08
C ASP A 103 15.09 -9.03 -30.72
N GLY A 104 14.07 -8.25 -30.30
CA GLY A 104 13.30 -8.39 -29.04
C GLY A 104 14.03 -7.68 -27.89
N TRP A 105 13.60 -6.53 -27.37
CA TRP A 105 12.72 -6.46 -26.19
C TRP A 105 12.19 -5.03 -25.94
N LEU A 106 12.22 -4.15 -26.94
CA LEU A 106 11.67 -2.78 -26.84
C LEU A 106 10.13 -2.72 -26.64
N GLY A 107 9.44 -3.88 -26.60
CA GLY A 107 7.99 -3.95 -26.46
C GLY A 107 7.45 -4.23 -25.06
N LEU A 108 8.28 -4.46 -24.03
CA LEU A 108 7.76 -4.87 -22.72
C LEU A 108 7.46 -3.72 -21.75
N VAL A 109 8.20 -2.61 -21.84
CA VAL A 109 8.03 -1.47 -20.93
C VAL A 109 6.83 -0.60 -21.33
N ASP A 110 6.52 -0.51 -22.63
CA ASP A 110 5.37 0.26 -23.14
C ASP A 110 4.02 -0.48 -23.00
N LYS A 111 4.02 -1.80 -22.80
CA LYS A 111 2.78 -2.59 -22.66
C LYS A 111 2.30 -2.77 -21.22
N MET A 112 3.11 -2.41 -20.23
CA MET A 112 2.77 -2.65 -18.82
C MET A 112 1.99 -1.48 -18.18
N LEU A 113 1.87 -0.34 -18.87
CA LEU A 113 1.28 0.89 -18.34
C LEU A 113 0.05 1.42 -19.09
N ILE A 114 -0.46 0.69 -20.08
CA ILE A 114 -1.76 0.99 -20.70
C ILE A 114 -2.54 -0.32 -20.81
N ASP A 115 -3.38 -0.56 -19.81
CA ASP A 115 -4.66 -1.26 -19.89
C ASP A 115 -5.55 -0.74 -18.75
#